data_AF-A0AAQ1SMN3-F1
#
_entry.id   AF-A0AAQ1SMN3-F1
#
_cell.length_a   1.000
_cell.length_b   1.000
_cell.length_c   1.000
_cell.angle_alpha   90.00
_cell.angle_beta   90.00
_cell.angle_gamma   90.00
#
_symmetry.space_group_name_H-M   'P 1'
#
loop_
_entity.id
_entity.type
_entity.pdbx_description
1 polymer ?
#
loop_
_entity_poly.entity_id
_entity_poly.type
_entity_poly.pdbx_seq_one_letter_code
_entity_poly.pdbx_strand_id
1 'polypeptide(L)'
;MSTLFDRLSAIDDDLKLSHSRMAVELGVNRSTYYKYKNGTLSIPKSILIILRLKGYNDHWVLSGKGQMKLKDSVQLVEMQKRLKLISKLDSYGVLDSIEKLPETPSSVQKKIIQEFFVFLASKFV
;
A
#
# COMPACT_ATOMS: atom_id res chain seq x y z
N MET A 1 -26.58 6.80 9.94
CA MET A 1 -25.45 6.54 9.02
C MET A 1 -24.20 7.10 9.66
N SER A 2 -23.04 6.43 9.54
CA SER A 2 -21.78 7.00 9.99
C SER A 2 -21.48 8.30 9.22
N THR A 3 -20.76 9.23 9.83
CA THR A 3 -20.30 10.45 9.14
C THR A 3 -19.06 10.16 8.29
N LEU A 4 -18.67 11.10 7.41
CA LEU A 4 -17.39 10.97 6.68
C LEU A 4 -16.20 10.97 7.64
N PHE A 5 -16.32 11.69 8.75
CA PHE A 5 -15.32 11.70 9.81
C PHE A 5 -15.14 10.30 10.40
N ASP A 6 -16.23 9.65 10.80
CA ASP A 6 -16.19 8.30 11.38
C ASP A 6 -15.59 7.28 10.43
N ARG A 7 -15.92 7.38 9.14
CA ARG A 7 -15.43 6.44 8.12
C ARG A 7 -13.93 6.58 7.85
N LEU A 8 -13.44 7.81 7.75
CA LEU A 8 -12.01 8.05 7.58
C LEU A 8 -11.24 7.74 8.87
N SER A 9 -11.82 7.99 10.06
CA SER A 9 -11.25 7.53 11.34
C SER A 9 -11.16 6.00 11.42
N ALA A 10 -12.18 5.27 10.98
CA ALA A 10 -12.13 3.81 10.95
C ALA A 10 -11.00 3.28 10.05
N ILE A 11 -10.72 3.96 8.93
CA ILE A 11 -9.56 3.64 8.07
C ILE A 11 -8.25 3.92 8.80
N ASP A 12 -8.14 5.06 9.49
CA ASP A 12 -6.95 5.41 10.29
C ASP A 12 -6.65 4.31 11.33
N ASP A 13 -7.69 3.87 12.04
CA ASP A 13 -7.61 2.84 13.08
C ASP A 13 -7.25 1.46 12.52
N ASP A 14 -7.86 1.06 11.40
CA ASP A 14 -7.56 -0.20 10.70
C ASP A 14 -6.10 -0.26 10.23
N LEU A 15 -5.54 0.87 9.79
CA LEU A 15 -4.12 0.99 9.42
C LEU A 15 -3.20 1.20 10.62
N LYS A 16 -3.74 1.41 11.82
CA LYS A 16 -3.00 1.81 13.04
C LYS A 16 -2.16 3.07 12.81
N LEU A 17 -2.71 4.03 12.06
CA LEU A 17 -2.05 5.29 11.73
C LEU A 17 -2.70 6.45 12.49
N SER A 18 -1.89 7.41 12.93
CA SER A 18 -2.42 8.70 13.36
C SER A 18 -2.95 9.49 12.16
N HIS A 19 -3.88 10.44 12.38
CA HIS A 19 -4.39 11.30 11.32
C HIS A 19 -3.28 12.05 10.56
N SER A 20 -2.20 12.42 11.25
CA SER A 20 -1.04 13.06 10.63
C SER A 20 -0.29 12.11 9.70
N ARG A 21 -0.10 10.85 10.10
CA ARG A 21 0.53 9.83 9.26
C ARG A 21 -0.35 9.47 8.07
N MET A 22 -1.67 9.37 8.27
CA MET A 22 -2.58 9.13 7.16
C MET A 22 -2.55 10.26 6.12
N ALA A 23 -2.47 11.52 6.55
CA ALA A 23 -2.34 12.64 5.62
C ALA A 23 -1.08 12.49 4.74
N VAL A 24 0.06 12.11 5.32
CA VAL A 24 1.30 11.83 4.59
C VAL A 24 1.11 10.68 3.60
N GLU A 25 0.48 9.58 4.02
CA GLU A 25 0.17 8.44 3.13
C GLU A 25 -0.74 8.80 1.94
N LEU A 26 -1.58 9.82 2.12
CA LEU A 26 -2.45 10.36 1.08
C LEU A 26 -1.78 11.47 0.25
N GLY A 27 -0.54 11.84 0.56
CA GLY A 27 0.19 12.91 -0.14
C GLY A 27 -0.37 14.32 0.11
N VAL A 28 -1.06 14.53 1.22
CA VAL A 28 -1.67 15.82 1.59
C VAL A 28 -1.20 16.28 2.96
N ASN A 29 -1.36 17.58 3.26
CA ASN A 29 -1.11 18.07 4.60
C ASN A 29 -2.26 17.69 5.56
N ARG A 30 -1.97 17.71 6.87
CA ARG A 30 -2.93 17.34 7.93
C ARG A 30 -4.21 18.17 7.90
N SER A 31 -4.13 19.47 7.61
CA SER A 31 -5.30 20.36 7.56
C SER A 31 -6.25 19.96 6.43
N THR A 32 -5.72 19.68 5.24
CA THR A 32 -6.48 19.19 4.10
C THR A 32 -7.17 17.87 4.42
N TYR A 33 -6.47 16.93 5.07
CA TYR A 33 -7.09 15.68 5.49
C TYR A 33 -8.25 15.91 6.48
N TYR A 34 -8.09 16.78 7.46
CA TYR A 34 -9.18 17.15 8.36
C TYR A 34 -10.38 17.80 7.65
N LYS A 35 -10.13 18.65 6.64
CA LYS A 35 -11.19 19.24 5.82
C LYS A 35 -11.97 18.18 5.03
N TYR A 36 -11.30 17.11 4.57
CA TYR A 36 -11.98 15.95 4.01
C TYR A 36 -12.85 15.25 5.06
N LYS A 37 -12.29 14.92 6.23
CA LYS A 37 -13.04 14.24 7.31
C LYS A 37 -14.30 15.00 7.73
N ASN A 38 -14.20 16.32 7.86
CA ASN A 38 -15.32 17.17 8.26
C ASN A 38 -16.28 17.50 7.10
N GLY A 39 -16.00 17.04 5.88
CA GLY A 39 -16.82 17.31 4.69
C GLY A 39 -16.75 18.75 4.17
N THR A 40 -15.90 19.61 4.75
CA THR A 40 -15.68 20.99 4.30
C THR A 40 -14.99 21.04 2.94
N LEU A 41 -14.25 19.99 2.59
CA LEU A 41 -13.64 19.82 1.29
C LEU A 41 -14.02 18.46 0.72
N SER A 42 -14.43 18.42 -0.55
CA SER A 42 -14.72 17.17 -1.25
C SER A 42 -13.45 16.34 -1.44
N ILE A 43 -13.55 15.03 -1.28
CA ILE A 43 -12.43 14.11 -1.53
C ILE A 43 -12.19 14.00 -3.04
N PRO A 44 -11.00 14.36 -3.55
CA PRO A 44 -10.66 14.20 -4.95
C PRO A 44 -10.60 12.72 -5.37
N LYS A 45 -10.84 12.44 -6.65
CA LYS A 45 -10.71 11.08 -7.21
C LYS A 45 -9.34 10.45 -6.97
N SER A 46 -8.26 11.24 -7.00
CA SER A 46 -6.90 10.77 -6.72
C SER A 46 -6.77 10.16 -5.31
N ILE A 47 -7.37 10.79 -4.30
CA ILE A 47 -7.37 10.30 -2.92
C ILE A 47 -8.18 9.00 -2.81
N LEU A 48 -9.33 8.93 -3.48
CA LEU A 48 -10.14 7.70 -3.53
C LEU A 48 -9.37 6.55 -4.19
N ILE A 49 -8.61 6.81 -5.26
CA ILE A 49 -7.74 5.81 -5.89
C ILE A 49 -6.68 5.32 -4.90
N ILE A 50 -6.03 6.20 -4.14
CA ILE A 50 -5.04 5.81 -3.13
C ILE A 50 -5.67 4.92 -2.05
N LEU A 51 -6.87 5.29 -1.56
CA LEU A 51 -7.61 4.47 -0.59
C LEU A 51 -8.01 3.11 -1.18
N ARG A 52 -8.44 3.07 -2.43
CA ARG A 52 -8.75 1.84 -3.16
C ARG A 52 -7.55 0.93 -3.28
N LEU A 53 -6.40 1.50 -3.62
CA LEU A 53 -5.14 0.79 -3.67
C LEU A 53 -4.82 0.18 -2.29
N LYS A 54 -5.07 0.91 -1.20
CA LYS A 54 -4.96 0.37 0.16
C LYS A 54 -6.07 -0.63 0.55
N GLY A 55 -6.95 -0.99 -0.38
CA GLY A 55 -7.95 -2.04 -0.23
C GLY A 55 -9.33 -1.57 0.26
N TYR A 56 -9.58 -0.25 0.30
CA TYR A 56 -10.85 0.31 0.76
C TYR A 56 -11.84 0.54 -0.38
N ASN A 57 -13.13 0.45 -0.07
CA ASN A 57 -14.20 0.63 -1.05
C ASN A 57 -14.65 2.10 -1.11
N ASP A 58 -14.45 2.77 -2.25
CA ASP A 58 -14.84 4.16 -2.48
C ASP A 58 -16.34 4.41 -2.19
N HIS A 59 -17.20 3.46 -2.54
CA HIS A 59 -18.65 3.59 -2.30
C HIS A 59 -18.94 3.65 -0.81
N TRP A 60 -18.26 2.81 -0.02
CA TRP A 60 -18.36 2.86 1.44
C TRP A 60 -17.78 4.16 2.00
N VAL A 61 -16.62 4.61 1.51
CA VAL A 61 -16.00 5.88 1.95
C VAL A 61 -16.94 7.07 1.74
N LEU A 62 -17.60 7.15 0.60
CA LEU A 62 -18.45 8.29 0.25
C LEU A 62 -19.84 8.22 0.88
N SER A 63 -20.46 7.04 0.90
CA SER A 63 -21.88 6.88 1.29
C SER A 63 -22.11 6.21 2.64
N GLY A 64 -21.09 5.53 3.19
CA GLY A 64 -21.22 4.65 4.35
C GLY A 64 -21.99 3.35 4.11
N LYS A 65 -22.36 3.06 2.86
CA LYS A 65 -23.10 1.85 2.48
C LYS A 65 -22.17 0.78 1.92
N GLY A 66 -22.44 -0.48 2.27
CA GLY A 66 -21.66 -1.64 1.84
C GLY A 66 -20.52 -2.00 2.80
N GLN A 67 -19.56 -2.78 2.32
CA GLN A 67 -18.37 -3.17 3.10
C GLN A 67 -17.26 -2.15 2.96
N MET A 68 -16.55 -1.89 4.07
CA MET A 68 -15.40 -0.98 4.14
C MET A 68 -14.22 -1.45 3.27
N LYS A 69 -13.92 -2.74 3.31
CA LYS A 69 -12.88 -3.38 2.50
C LYS A 69 -13.47 -3.95 1.21
N LEU A 70 -12.67 -3.92 0.15
CA LEU A 70 -12.98 -4.68 -1.06
C LEU A 70 -12.85 -6.19 -0.77
N LYS A 71 -13.65 -7.03 -1.43
CA LYS A 71 -13.56 -8.49 -1.26
C LYS A 71 -12.16 -9.02 -1.57
N ASP A 72 -11.52 -8.45 -2.59
CA ASP A 72 -10.16 -8.82 -3.01
C ASP A 72 -9.08 -7.87 -2.46
N SER A 73 -9.38 -7.14 -1.37
CA SER A 73 -8.46 -6.14 -0.81
C SER A 73 -7.12 -6.74 -0.42
N VAL A 74 -7.11 -7.99 0.06
CA VAL A 74 -5.89 -8.70 0.46
C VAL A 74 -4.95 -8.87 -0.73
N GLN A 75 -5.47 -9.30 -1.87
CA GLN A 75 -4.69 -9.50 -3.09
C GLN A 75 -4.15 -8.17 -3.64
N LEU A 76 -4.98 -7.13 -3.67
CA LEU A 76 -4.56 -5.79 -4.13
C LEU A 76 -3.44 -5.20 -3.26
N VAL A 77 -3.58 -5.31 -1.93
CA VAL A 77 -2.57 -4.83 -0.98
C VAL A 77 -1.27 -5.62 -1.12
N GLU A 78 -1.37 -6.95 -1.30
CA GLU A 78 -0.20 -7.80 -1.52
C GLU A 78 0.53 -7.46 -2.83
N MET A 79 -0.21 -7.24 -3.92
CA MET A 79 0.37 -6.80 -5.20
C MET A 79 1.13 -5.48 -5.07
N GLN A 80 0.61 -4.53 -4.30
CA GLN A 80 1.32 -3.26 -4.06
C GLN A 80 2.58 -3.42 -3.22
N LYS A 81 2.56 -4.28 -2.21
CA LYS A 81 3.77 -4.60 -1.45
C LYS A 81 4.84 -5.17 -2.39
N ARG A 82 4.47 -6.09 -3.28
CA ARG A 82 5.36 -6.66 -4.29
C ARG A 82 5.89 -5.61 -5.26
N LEU A 83 5.05 -4.71 -5.76
CA LEU A 83 5.47 -3.61 -6.64
C LEU A 83 6.47 -2.67 -5.96
N LYS A 84 6.27 -2.33 -4.68
CA LYS A 84 7.25 -1.54 -3.91
C LYS A 84 8.60 -2.24 -3.78
N LEU A 85 8.60 -3.56 -3.58
CA LEU A 85 9.84 -4.35 -3.54
C LEU A 85 10.54 -4.37 -4.90
N ILE A 86 9.79 -4.53 -5.99
CA ILE A 86 10.33 -4.48 -7.37
C ILE A 86 10.95 -3.11 -7.66
N SER A 87 10.26 -2.01 -7.32
CA SER A 87 10.80 -0.65 -7.48
C SER A 87 12.07 -0.42 -6.65
N LYS A 88 12.16 -1.04 -5.46
CA LYS A 88 13.38 -1.02 -4.66
C LYS A 88 14.51 -1.81 -5.33
N LEU A 89 14.24 -2.99 -5.89
CA LEU A 89 15.22 -3.76 -6.66
C LEU A 89 15.70 -2.99 -7.90
N ASP A 90 14.80 -2.29 -8.59
CA ASP A 90 15.13 -1.41 -9.71
C ASP A 90 16.09 -0.29 -9.29
N SER A 91 15.86 0.33 -8.12
CA SER A 91 16.75 1.36 -7.59
C SER A 91 18.18 0.86 -7.29
N TYR A 92 18.36 -0.46 -7.13
CA TYR A 92 19.68 -1.09 -6.99
C TYR A 92 20.29 -1.52 -8.33
N GLY A 93 19.59 -1.34 -9.45
CA GLY A 93 20.03 -1.73 -10.80
C GLY A 93 20.10 -3.25 -11.00
N VAL A 94 19.36 -4.04 -10.22
CA VAL A 94 19.45 -5.51 -10.26
C VAL A 94 18.36 -6.19 -11.08
N LEU A 95 17.37 -5.46 -11.61
CA LEU A 95 16.27 -6.06 -12.37
C LEU A 95 16.77 -6.80 -13.62
N ASP A 96 17.63 -6.19 -14.43
CA ASP A 96 18.24 -6.82 -15.61
C ASP A 96 18.99 -8.13 -15.27
N SER A 97 19.54 -8.22 -14.05
CA SER A 97 20.22 -9.43 -13.59
C SER A 97 19.23 -10.52 -13.19
N ILE A 98 18.09 -10.12 -12.60
CA ILE A 98 17.01 -11.03 -12.23
C ILE A 98 16.31 -11.57 -13.48
N GLU A 99 16.09 -10.76 -14.51
CA GLU A 99 15.48 -11.20 -15.78
C GLU A 99 16.29 -12.28 -16.50
N LYS A 100 17.61 -12.30 -16.30
CA LYS A 100 18.49 -13.35 -16.85
C LYS A 100 18.43 -14.66 -16.08
N LEU A 101 17.84 -14.67 -14.89
CA LEU A 101 17.66 -15.90 -14.12
C LEU A 101 16.60 -16.80 -14.76
N PRO A 102 16.72 -18.12 -14.65
CA PRO A 102 15.70 -19.03 -15.18
C PRO A 102 14.37 -18.80 -14.47
N GLU A 103 13.26 -18.79 -15.22
CA GLU A 103 11.89 -18.66 -14.66
C GLU A 103 11.57 -19.77 -13.66
N THR A 104 12.10 -20.97 -13.90
CA THR A 104 11.92 -22.15 -13.05
C THR A 104 13.27 -22.72 -12.61
N PRO A 105 13.93 -22.12 -11.59
CA PRO A 105 15.22 -22.60 -11.12
C PRO A 105 15.10 -23.97 -10.43
N SER A 106 16.11 -24.81 -10.59
CA SER A 106 16.26 -26.08 -9.86
C SER A 106 16.41 -25.84 -8.35
N SER A 107 16.24 -26.89 -7.54
CA SER A 107 16.42 -26.81 -6.08
C SER A 107 17.81 -26.28 -5.69
N VAL A 108 18.85 -26.71 -6.40
CA VAL A 108 20.23 -26.25 -6.19
C VAL A 108 20.37 -24.76 -6.54
N GLN A 109 19.85 -24.33 -7.69
CA GLN A 109 19.89 -22.92 -8.11
C GLN A 109 19.13 -22.02 -7.13
N LYS A 110 17.95 -22.45 -6.66
CA LYS A 110 17.18 -21.73 -5.63
C LYS A 110 18.01 -21.54 -4.36
N LYS A 111 18.71 -22.58 -3.91
CA LYS A 111 19.55 -22.53 -2.71
C LYS A 111 20.69 -21.52 -2.87
N ILE A 112 21.40 -21.54 -4.00
CA ILE A 112 22.49 -20.60 -4.29
C ILE A 112 21.98 -19.15 -4.25
N ILE A 113 20.85 -18.87 -4.91
CA ILE A 113 20.25 -17.52 -4.93
C ILE A 113 19.90 -17.08 -3.50
N GLN A 114 19.29 -17.95 -2.71
CA GLN A 114 18.94 -17.66 -1.31
C GLN A 114 20.17 -17.35 -0.46
N GLU A 115 21.21 -18.18 -0.54
CA GLU A 115 22.47 -17.99 0.19
C GLU A 115 23.15 -16.67 -0.19
N PHE A 116 23.13 -16.30 -1.48
CA PHE A 116 23.65 -15.02 -1.94
C PHE A 116 22.91 -13.83 -1.32
N PHE A 117 21.58 -13.83 -1.32
CA PHE A 117 20.80 -12.74 -0.72
C PHE A 117 20.98 -12.66 0.81
N VAL A 118 21.09 -13.81 1.50
CA VAL A 118 21.37 -13.84 2.94
C VAL A 118 22.76 -13.25 3.23
N PHE A 119 23.77 -13.67 2.48
CA PHE A 119 25.13 -13.12 2.58
C PHE A 119 25.14 -11.62 2.31
N LEU A 120 24.49 -11.17 1.24
CA LEU A 120 24.38 -9.75 0.90
C LEU A 120 23.73 -8.95 2.04
N ALA A 121 22.60 -9.43 2.57
CA ALA A 121 21.89 -8.78 3.67
C ALA A 121 22.76 -8.63 4.93
N SER A 122 23.58 -9.65 5.24
CA SER A 122 24.51 -9.61 6.38
C SER A 122 25.58 -8.51 6.30
N LYS A 123 25.78 -7.87 5.14
CA LYS A 123 26.71 -6.75 4.97
C LYS A 123 26.12 -5.40 5.36
N PHE A 124 24.81 -5.35 5.60
CA PHE A 124 24.08 -4.12 5.93
C PHE A 124 23.45 -4.15 7.34
N VAL A 125 23.67 -5.22 8.10
CA VAL A 125 23.15 -5.45 9.46
C VAL A 125 24.31 -5.48 10.45
#